data_AF-G4NHV5-F1
#
_entry.id   AF-G4NHV5-F1
#
_cell.length_a   1.000
_cell.length_b   1.000
_cell.length_c   1.000
_cell.angle_alpha   90.00
_cell.angle_beta   90.00
_cell.angle_gamma   90.00
#
_symmetry.space_group_name_H-M   'P 1'
#
loop_
_entity.id
_entity.type
_entity.pdbx_description
1 polymer ?
#
loop_
_entity_poly.entity_id
_entity_poly.type
_entity_poly.pdbx_seq_one_letter_code
_entity_poly.pdbx_strand_id
1 'polypeptide(L)'
;MLPGGGSDGWGPSEHTDAWNQEKAIQRAFYALTIPRAWDLNGYSPVLVRFTGGKKNGCDIDASRYFFVHWDVYNVAWRCFEGESWILAGVRYSENSICGPGTPGMPCTPQVRWTLDVLDGIEEIRDGKWGGITIDDLIHGAHNTWRANDRTNKLGDPSTFATPKSGPETLADPRLDITVPGFIRIPVCSAEEVKKNLALGRKRANTPNYPCN
;
A
#
# COMPACT_ATOMS: atom_id res chain seq x y z
N MET A 1 -0.86 -56.20 33.48
CA MET A 1 -0.51 -56.06 32.06
C MET A 1 -1.33 -54.92 31.49
N LEU A 2 -0.69 -53.79 31.20
CA LEU A 2 -1.30 -52.68 30.47
C LEU A 2 -0.99 -52.87 28.98
N PRO A 3 -1.94 -52.79 28.04
CA PRO A 3 -1.64 -52.49 26.65
C PRO A 3 -1.43 -50.96 26.58
N GLY A 4 -0.33 -50.42 26.06
CA GLY A 4 0.29 -50.70 24.78
C GLY A 4 0.33 -49.34 24.07
N GLY A 5 1.41 -48.58 24.29
CA GLY A 5 1.56 -47.19 23.85
C GLY A 5 1.49 -47.07 22.33
N GLY A 6 0.57 -46.21 21.88
CA GLY A 6 0.46 -45.78 20.49
C GLY A 6 1.63 -44.90 20.10
N SER A 7 2.13 -45.12 18.90
CA SER A 7 3.17 -44.35 18.22
C SER A 7 2.80 -42.87 18.09
N ASP A 8 3.65 -42.00 18.65
CA ASP A 8 3.62 -40.55 18.45
C ASP A 8 3.98 -40.20 17.00
N GLY A 9 2.96 -40.22 16.14
CA GLY A 9 3.01 -39.59 14.83
C GLY A 9 2.88 -38.09 14.99
N TRP A 10 3.98 -37.37 14.81
CA TRP A 10 4.04 -35.91 14.73
C TRP A 10 3.19 -35.42 13.54
N GLY A 11 1.91 -35.14 13.80
CA GLY A 11 1.04 -34.43 12.87
C GLY A 11 1.37 -32.94 12.82
N PRO A 12 1.04 -32.23 11.72
CA PRO A 12 1.23 -30.79 11.64
C PRO A 12 0.46 -30.14 12.79
N SER A 13 1.05 -29.14 13.44
CA SER A 13 0.44 -28.48 14.59
C SER A 13 -0.92 -27.89 14.21
N GLU A 14 -2.00 -28.61 14.49
CA GLU A 14 -3.35 -28.08 14.42
C GLU A 14 -3.47 -27.02 15.52
N HIS A 15 -3.36 -25.76 15.12
CA HIS A 15 -3.59 -24.64 16.01
C HIS A 15 -5.05 -24.62 16.45
N THR A 16 -5.30 -24.15 17.68
CA THR A 16 -6.67 -24.00 18.18
C THR A 16 -7.43 -22.92 17.40
N ASP A 17 -8.77 -23.01 17.35
CA ASP A 17 -9.61 -21.99 16.73
C ASP A 17 -9.34 -20.59 17.29
N ALA A 18 -9.09 -20.50 18.61
CA ALA A 18 -8.75 -19.23 19.26
C ALA A 18 -7.44 -18.63 18.71
N TRP A 19 -6.43 -19.45 18.44
CA TRP A 19 -5.18 -19.00 17.83
C TRP A 19 -5.41 -18.53 16.39
N ASN A 20 -6.20 -19.27 15.61
CA ASN A 20 -6.53 -18.90 14.23
C ASN A 20 -7.26 -17.55 14.18
N GLN A 21 -8.24 -17.36 15.07
CA GLN A 21 -8.98 -16.10 15.21
C GLN A 21 -8.06 -14.95 15.64
N GLU A 22 -7.16 -15.16 16.60
CA GLU A 22 -6.18 -14.16 17.01
C GLU A 22 -5.32 -13.70 15.82
N LYS A 23 -4.84 -14.65 15.00
CA LYS A 23 -4.04 -14.34 13.82
C LYS A 23 -4.81 -13.60 12.74
N ALA A 24 -6.05 -14.00 12.47
CA ALA A 24 -6.95 -13.31 11.56
C ALA A 24 -7.19 -11.86 11.99
N ILE A 25 -7.45 -11.64 13.28
CA ILE A 25 -7.67 -10.30 13.85
C ILE A 25 -6.39 -9.45 13.78
N GLN A 26 -5.23 -10.01 14.12
CA GLN A 26 -3.94 -9.32 14.00
C GLN A 26 -3.70 -8.88 12.56
N ARG A 27 -3.92 -9.77 11.59
CA ARG A 27 -3.78 -9.47 10.16
C ARG A 27 -4.75 -8.38 9.70
N ALA A 28 -6.03 -8.46 10.07
CA ALA A 28 -7.01 -7.41 9.74
C ALA A 28 -6.61 -6.05 10.33
N PHE A 29 -6.18 -6.04 11.59
CA PHE A 29 -5.78 -4.84 12.29
C PHE A 29 -4.61 -4.14 11.59
N TYR A 30 -3.56 -4.87 11.24
CA TYR A 30 -2.41 -4.28 10.55
C TYR A 30 -2.76 -3.81 9.13
N ALA A 31 -3.68 -4.47 8.43
CA ALA A 31 -4.09 -4.08 7.08
C ALA A 31 -4.78 -2.71 7.07
N LEU A 32 -5.53 -2.42 8.14
CA LEU A 32 -6.20 -1.15 8.34
C LEU A 32 -5.27 -0.07 8.90
N THR A 33 -4.33 -0.45 9.78
CA THR A 33 -3.54 0.53 10.54
C THR A 33 -2.24 0.94 9.86
N ILE A 34 -1.58 0.06 9.08
CA ILE A 34 -0.33 0.43 8.37
C ILE A 34 -0.55 1.65 7.45
N PRO A 35 -1.57 1.69 6.56
CA PRO A 35 -1.82 2.87 5.74
C PRO A 35 -2.07 4.13 6.57
N ARG A 36 -2.72 3.98 7.73
CA ARG A 36 -3.01 5.10 8.62
C ARG A 36 -1.79 5.57 9.41
N ALA A 37 -0.87 4.68 9.74
CA ALA A 37 0.38 5.02 10.39
C ALA A 37 1.24 5.91 9.47
N TRP A 38 1.29 5.61 8.16
CA TRP A 38 1.94 6.48 7.18
C TRP A 38 1.29 7.86 7.10
N ASP A 39 -0.05 7.92 7.08
CA ASP A 39 -0.80 9.18 7.14
C ASP A 39 -0.43 10.05 8.34
N LEU A 40 -0.37 9.43 9.52
CA LEU A 40 0.01 10.10 10.77
C LEU A 40 1.50 10.51 10.78
N ASN A 41 2.35 9.77 10.06
CA ASN A 41 3.77 10.10 9.89
C ASN A 41 4.03 11.12 8.75
N GLY A 42 2.97 11.76 8.23
CA GLY A 42 3.10 12.86 7.28
C GLY A 42 3.15 12.46 5.81
N TYR A 43 2.83 11.20 5.49
CA TYR A 43 2.68 10.71 4.12
C TYR A 43 1.23 10.37 3.79
N SER A 44 0.67 10.89 2.70
CA SER A 44 -0.50 10.26 2.09
C SER A 44 -0.05 9.03 1.29
N PRO A 45 -0.39 7.79 1.68
CA PRO A 45 -0.09 6.63 0.87
C PRO A 45 -0.92 6.64 -0.41
N VAL A 46 -0.31 6.24 -1.52
CA VAL A 46 -0.94 6.21 -2.84
C VAL A 46 -0.45 5.00 -3.61
N LEU A 47 -1.37 4.29 -4.28
CA LEU A 47 -1.02 3.28 -5.27
C LEU A 47 -1.01 3.95 -6.65
N VAL A 48 0.19 4.08 -7.21
CA VAL A 48 0.42 4.81 -8.46
C VAL A 48 0.42 3.86 -9.64
N ARG A 49 -0.45 4.13 -10.61
CA ARG A 49 -0.54 3.40 -11.88
C ARG A 49 0.32 4.08 -12.94
N PHE A 50 1.19 3.30 -13.56
CA PHE A 50 2.03 3.73 -14.68
C PHE A 50 1.62 3.01 -15.95
N THR A 51 1.30 3.78 -16.99
CA THR A 51 0.95 3.27 -18.32
C THR A 51 2.03 3.65 -19.34
N GLY A 52 2.09 2.90 -20.44
CA GLY A 52 3.00 3.21 -21.55
C GLY A 52 4.42 2.63 -21.42
N GLY A 53 4.63 1.71 -20.48
CA GLY A 53 5.87 0.94 -20.39
C GLY A 53 6.06 -0.05 -21.56
N LYS A 54 7.29 -0.48 -21.80
CA LYS A 54 7.59 -1.58 -22.73
C LYS A 54 7.14 -2.92 -22.12
N LYS A 55 7.15 -4.01 -22.91
CA LYS A 55 6.75 -5.36 -22.48
C LYS A 55 5.40 -5.39 -21.75
N ASN A 56 4.33 -4.99 -22.44
CA ASN A 56 2.98 -4.93 -21.90
C ASN A 56 2.85 -4.03 -20.66
N GLY A 57 3.48 -2.85 -20.65
CA GLY A 57 3.35 -1.89 -19.54
C GLY A 57 4.15 -2.20 -18.27
N CYS A 58 4.87 -3.33 -18.21
CA CYS A 58 5.68 -3.75 -17.06
C CYS A 58 7.09 -3.13 -17.01
N ASP A 59 7.54 -2.47 -18.07
CA ASP A 59 8.87 -1.87 -18.15
C ASP A 59 8.71 -0.34 -18.22
N ILE A 60 8.71 0.29 -17.04
CA ILE A 60 8.52 1.73 -16.86
C ILE A 60 9.80 2.40 -16.35
N ASP A 61 9.98 3.67 -16.70
CA ASP A 61 10.96 4.54 -16.05
C ASP A 61 10.26 5.46 -15.05
N ALA A 62 10.30 5.06 -13.78
CA ALA A 62 9.76 5.84 -12.66
C ALA A 62 10.76 6.85 -12.08
N SER A 63 12.01 6.90 -12.56
CA SER A 63 13.08 7.71 -11.96
C SER A 63 12.75 9.21 -11.94
N ARG A 64 11.92 9.69 -12.87
CA ARG A 64 11.46 11.09 -12.91
C ARG A 64 10.46 11.46 -11.81
N TYR A 65 9.90 10.47 -11.10
CA TYR A 65 8.91 10.69 -10.05
C TYR A 65 9.48 10.51 -8.64
N PHE A 66 10.67 9.94 -8.48
CA PHE A 66 11.30 9.68 -7.18
C PHE A 66 12.70 10.34 -7.11
N PHE A 67 13.17 10.70 -5.91
CA PHE A 67 14.54 11.20 -5.69
C PHE A 67 15.55 10.14 -5.25
N VAL A 68 15.09 8.91 -5.09
CA VAL A 68 15.92 7.78 -4.70
C VAL A 68 16.25 6.92 -5.91
N HIS A 69 17.32 6.14 -5.81
CA HIS A 69 17.66 5.17 -6.82
C HIS A 69 16.58 4.07 -6.92
N TRP A 70 16.49 3.43 -8.09
CA TRP A 70 15.35 2.58 -8.44
C TRP A 70 15.15 1.36 -7.55
N ASP A 71 16.22 0.85 -6.97
CA ASP A 71 16.20 -0.28 -6.05
C ASP A 71 15.38 0.03 -4.79
N VAL A 72 15.39 1.28 -4.33
CA VAL A 72 14.67 1.71 -3.12
C VAL A 72 13.15 1.70 -3.35
N TYR A 73 12.66 2.28 -4.45
CA TYR A 73 11.22 2.30 -4.72
C TYR A 73 10.69 0.98 -5.32
N ASN A 74 11.56 0.15 -5.93
CA ASN A 74 11.14 -1.12 -6.54
C ASN A 74 10.73 -2.18 -5.50
N VAL A 75 11.07 -2.02 -4.22
CA VAL A 75 10.53 -2.84 -3.13
C VAL A 75 8.99 -2.85 -3.16
N ALA A 76 8.41 -1.70 -3.53
CA ALA A 76 6.98 -1.46 -3.59
C ALA A 76 6.38 -1.53 -5.01
N TRP A 77 7.13 -2.04 -5.99
CA TRP A 77 6.67 -2.15 -7.39
C TRP A 77 6.14 -3.54 -7.70
N ARG A 78 5.00 -3.62 -8.40
CA ARG A 78 4.47 -4.87 -8.98
C ARG A 78 3.99 -4.61 -10.40
N CYS A 79 4.11 -5.62 -11.27
CA CYS A 79 3.42 -5.61 -12.56
C CYS A 79 2.32 -6.67 -12.58
N PHE A 80 1.09 -6.23 -12.86
CA PHE A 80 -0.04 -7.11 -13.09
C PHE A 80 -1.06 -6.40 -14.00
N GLU A 81 -1.89 -7.18 -14.69
CA GLU A 81 -2.88 -6.67 -15.67
C GLU A 81 -2.29 -5.80 -16.79
N GLY A 82 -1.00 -5.97 -17.10
CA GLY A 82 -0.31 -5.19 -18.14
C GLY A 82 -0.03 -3.74 -17.73
N GLU A 83 0.00 -3.46 -16.44
CA GLU A 83 0.29 -2.14 -15.88
C GLU A 83 1.33 -2.26 -14.75
N SER A 84 2.16 -1.24 -14.62
CA SER A 84 3.11 -1.13 -13.52
C SER A 84 2.48 -0.34 -12.38
N TRP A 85 2.59 -0.88 -11.18
CA TRP A 85 2.00 -0.33 -9.96
C TRP A 85 3.09 -0.11 -8.93
N ILE A 86 3.16 1.09 -8.35
CA ILE A 86 4.09 1.38 -7.25
C ILE A 86 3.28 1.94 -6.07
N LEU A 87 3.39 1.28 -4.92
CA LEU A 87 2.91 1.84 -3.66
C LEU A 87 3.92 2.88 -3.15
N ALA A 88 3.48 4.12 -3.03
CA ALA A 88 4.33 5.26 -2.69
C ALA A 88 3.65 6.17 -1.67
N GLY A 89 4.40 7.16 -1.19
CA GLY A 89 3.93 8.22 -0.31
C GLY A 89 3.99 9.58 -1.00
N VAL A 90 3.10 10.47 -0.58
CA VAL A 90 3.18 11.90 -0.87
C VAL A 90 3.28 12.66 0.45
N ARG A 91 4.34 13.45 0.62
CA ARG A 91 4.48 14.30 1.80
C ARG A 91 3.48 15.45 1.80
N TYR A 92 3.08 15.83 3.02
CA TYR A 92 2.17 16.95 3.26
C TYR A 92 2.82 18.32 3.25
N SER A 93 4.14 18.37 3.42
CA SER A 93 4.94 19.56 3.19
C SER A 93 5.32 19.69 1.72
N GLU A 94 5.42 20.91 1.22
CA GLU A 94 6.07 21.17 -0.07
C GLU A 94 7.53 20.72 0.03
N ASN A 95 7.90 19.67 -0.71
CA ASN A 95 9.30 19.24 -0.82
C ASN A 95 10.06 20.29 -1.63
N SER A 96 10.59 21.27 -0.93
CA SER A 96 11.46 22.29 -1.50
C SER A 96 12.87 21.72 -1.51
N ILE A 97 13.35 21.28 -2.67
CA ILE A 97 14.72 20.79 -2.81
C ILE A 97 15.57 21.91 -3.37
N CYS A 98 16.76 22.07 -2.85
CA CYS A 98 17.74 22.95 -3.46
C CYS A 98 18.06 22.43 -4.87
N GLY A 99 17.70 23.19 -5.90
CA GLY A 99 18.25 22.97 -7.23
C GLY A 99 19.80 23.03 -7.17
N PRO A 100 20.51 22.48 -8.18
CA PRO A 100 21.96 22.57 -8.23
C PRO A 100 22.38 24.03 -8.00
N GLY A 101 23.02 24.28 -6.85
CA GLY A 101 23.35 25.61 -6.42
C GLY A 101 24.46 26.18 -7.29
N THR A 102 24.20 27.29 -7.97
CA THR A 102 25.28 28.12 -8.52
C THR A 102 26.06 28.69 -7.34
N PRO A 103 27.40 28.58 -7.28
CA PRO A 103 28.19 29.16 -6.19
C PRO A 103 27.86 30.66 -6.03
N GLY A 104 27.42 31.05 -4.83
CA GLY A 104 27.10 32.45 -4.51
C GLY A 104 25.63 32.87 -4.60
N MET A 105 24.70 31.98 -4.99
CA MET A 105 23.25 32.25 -4.89
C MET A 105 22.61 31.50 -3.71
N PRO A 106 21.73 32.15 -2.92
CA PRO A 106 20.94 31.44 -1.92
C PRO A 106 20.12 30.35 -2.60
N CYS A 107 20.05 29.17 -1.98
CA CYS A 107 19.28 28.03 -2.49
C CYS A 107 17.87 28.51 -2.82
N THR A 108 17.59 28.65 -4.12
CA THR A 108 16.22 28.93 -4.58
C THR A 108 15.50 27.59 -4.50
N PRO A 109 14.57 27.40 -3.55
CA PRO A 109 13.94 26.11 -3.38
C PRO A 109 13.15 25.79 -4.64
N GLN A 110 13.56 24.74 -5.34
CA GLN A 110 12.79 24.20 -6.45
C GLN A 110 11.76 23.26 -5.83
N VAL A 111 10.48 23.61 -5.95
CA VAL A 111 9.42 22.68 -5.60
C VAL A 111 9.46 21.58 -6.62
N ARG A 112 9.98 20.41 -6.22
CA ARG A 112 9.91 19.23 -7.06
C ARG A 112 8.87 18.29 -6.48
N TRP A 113 7.85 18.05 -7.28
CA TRP A 113 6.76 17.14 -6.98
C TRP A 113 7.24 15.72 -7.17
N THR A 114 7.59 15.05 -6.07
CA THR A 114 7.99 13.65 -6.09
C THR A 114 7.14 12.79 -5.20
N LEU A 115 7.07 11.54 -5.62
CA LEU A 115 6.73 10.42 -4.79
C LEU A 115 7.90 10.12 -3.86
N ASP A 116 7.55 9.75 -2.64
CA ASP A 116 8.47 9.27 -1.64
C ASP A 116 8.26 7.77 -1.43
N VAL A 117 9.30 7.08 -0.98
CA VAL A 117 9.18 5.72 -0.48
C VAL A 117 8.63 5.81 0.94
N LEU A 118 7.63 4.99 1.27
CA LEU A 118 6.98 5.02 2.57
C LEU A 118 7.94 4.51 3.65
N ASP A 119 8.02 5.23 4.76
CA ASP A 119 8.88 4.83 5.88
C ASP A 119 8.52 3.42 6.37
N GLY A 120 9.55 2.58 6.57
CA GLY A 120 9.40 1.21 7.04
C GLY A 120 8.78 0.24 6.02
N ILE A 121 8.63 0.61 4.75
CA ILE A 121 8.05 -0.30 3.73
C ILE A 121 8.83 -1.61 3.59
N GLU A 122 10.15 -1.56 3.76
CA GLU A 122 11.04 -2.72 3.75
C GLU A 122 10.92 -3.60 5.00
N GLU A 123 10.24 -3.12 6.05
CA GLU A 123 9.97 -3.88 7.27
C GLU A 123 8.67 -4.69 7.17
N ILE A 124 7.86 -4.48 6.14
CA ILE A 124 6.62 -5.22 5.84
C ILE A 124 6.99 -6.53 5.13
N ARG A 125 7.69 -7.40 5.86
CA ARG A 125 8.15 -8.73 5.41
C ARG A 125 8.32 -9.67 6.60
N ASP A 126 8.72 -10.91 6.30
CA ASP A 126 9.18 -11.90 7.28
C ASP A 126 8.17 -12.23 8.40
N GLY A 127 6.87 -12.24 8.09
CA GLY A 127 5.83 -12.61 9.05
C GLY A 127 5.54 -11.57 10.14
N LYS A 128 6.19 -10.38 10.07
CA LYS A 128 5.88 -9.25 10.95
C LYS A 128 4.49 -8.68 10.62
N TRP A 129 3.96 -7.86 11.53
CA TRP A 129 2.72 -7.09 11.30
C TRP A 129 1.52 -7.98 10.91
N GLY A 130 1.33 -9.10 11.60
CA GLY A 130 0.24 -10.04 11.28
C GLY A 130 0.43 -10.77 9.94
N GLY A 131 1.69 -10.86 9.47
CA GLY A 131 2.06 -11.54 8.22
C GLY A 131 1.67 -10.79 6.95
N ILE A 132 1.36 -9.49 7.06
CA ILE A 132 1.02 -8.67 5.88
C ILE A 132 2.25 -8.50 4.99
N THR A 133 2.00 -8.54 3.70
CA THR A 133 3.00 -8.29 2.67
C THR A 133 2.68 -7.00 1.90
N ILE A 134 3.69 -6.48 1.20
CA ILE A 134 3.50 -5.39 0.24
C ILE A 134 2.51 -5.80 -0.86
N ASP A 135 2.51 -7.07 -1.27
CA ASP A 135 1.59 -7.62 -2.29
C ASP A 135 0.15 -7.51 -1.82
N ASP A 136 -0.11 -7.80 -0.54
CA ASP A 136 -1.44 -7.66 0.04
C ASP A 136 -1.93 -6.21 -0.06
N LEU A 137 -1.07 -5.25 0.32
CA LEU A 137 -1.38 -3.82 0.28
C LEU A 137 -1.67 -3.34 -1.15
N ILE A 138 -0.84 -3.75 -2.11
CA ILE A 138 -0.98 -3.36 -3.53
C ILE A 138 -2.25 -3.98 -4.12
N HIS A 139 -2.44 -5.29 -4.00
CA HIS A 139 -3.60 -5.96 -4.58
C HIS A 139 -4.90 -5.58 -3.87
N GLY A 140 -4.89 -5.41 -2.55
CA GLY A 140 -6.08 -4.99 -1.79
C GLY A 140 -6.53 -3.56 -2.14
N ALA A 141 -5.59 -2.63 -2.30
CA ALA A 141 -5.89 -1.29 -2.77
C ALA A 141 -6.46 -1.31 -4.21
N HIS A 142 -5.80 -2.06 -5.11
CA HIS A 142 -6.26 -2.24 -6.48
C HIS A 142 -7.67 -2.85 -6.54
N ASN A 143 -7.92 -3.92 -5.80
CA ASN A 143 -9.21 -4.61 -5.75
C ASN A 143 -10.32 -3.70 -5.21
N THR A 144 -10.00 -2.89 -4.19
CA THR A 144 -10.93 -1.89 -3.65
C THR A 144 -11.29 -0.85 -4.71
N TRP A 145 -10.31 -0.28 -5.40
CA TRP A 145 -10.53 0.67 -6.48
C TRP A 145 -11.31 0.06 -7.65
N ARG A 146 -10.97 -1.16 -8.05
CA ARG A 146 -11.64 -1.90 -9.14
C ARG A 146 -13.11 -2.20 -8.80
N ALA A 147 -13.40 -2.62 -7.57
CA ALA A 147 -14.77 -2.87 -7.11
C ALA A 147 -15.61 -1.58 -7.03
N ASN A 148 -14.95 -0.44 -6.87
CA ASN A 148 -15.57 0.88 -6.87
C ASN A 148 -15.67 1.51 -8.27
N ASP A 149 -15.85 0.71 -9.32
CA ASP A 149 -15.92 1.18 -10.71
C ASP A 149 -14.71 2.03 -11.12
N ARG A 150 -13.53 1.70 -10.58
CA ARG A 150 -12.27 2.44 -10.80
C ARG A 150 -12.32 3.87 -10.27
N THR A 151 -12.94 4.07 -9.11
CA THR A 151 -13.00 5.38 -8.43
C THR A 151 -12.59 5.30 -6.95
N ASN A 152 -12.03 6.39 -6.42
CA ASN A 152 -11.64 6.49 -5.01
C ASN A 152 -12.85 6.91 -4.16
N LYS A 153 -13.62 5.94 -3.65
CA LYS A 153 -14.77 6.17 -2.76
C LYS A 153 -14.38 6.18 -1.27
N LEU A 154 -13.21 6.74 -0.91
CA LEU A 154 -12.64 6.66 0.45
C LEU A 154 -13.37 7.54 1.49
N GLY A 155 -14.24 8.45 1.05
CA GLY A 155 -14.93 9.41 1.92
C GLY A 155 -16.23 8.94 2.55
N ASP A 156 -16.82 7.82 2.09
CA ASP A 156 -18.10 7.33 2.60
C ASP A 156 -18.02 5.85 3.03
N PRO A 157 -17.96 5.59 4.35
CA PRO A 157 -18.07 4.27 4.96
C PRO A 157 -19.15 3.34 4.43
N SER A 158 -20.27 3.89 3.96
CA SER A 158 -21.41 3.13 3.44
C SER A 158 -21.24 2.68 1.98
N THR A 159 -20.27 3.26 1.26
CA THR A 159 -19.98 2.94 -0.15
C THR A 159 -18.88 1.90 -0.31
N PHE A 160 -18.21 1.51 0.77
CA PHE A 160 -17.21 0.46 0.72
C PHE A 160 -17.88 -0.87 0.44
N ALA A 161 -17.26 -1.66 -0.45
CA ALA A 161 -17.51 -3.08 -0.46
C ALA A 161 -17.32 -3.59 0.98
N THR A 162 -18.42 -4.04 1.60
CA THR A 162 -18.34 -4.77 2.85
C THR A 162 -17.53 -6.02 2.54
N PRO A 163 -16.45 -6.29 3.29
CA PRO A 163 -15.86 -7.61 3.25
C PRO A 163 -16.99 -8.61 3.46
N LYS A 164 -17.09 -9.63 2.61
CA LYS A 164 -18.01 -10.74 2.85
C LYS A 164 -17.46 -11.51 4.04
N SER A 165 -17.64 -10.99 5.25
CA SER A 165 -17.09 -11.56 6.46
C SER A 165 -18.19 -11.92 7.45
N GLY A 166 -18.62 -13.18 7.40
CA GLY A 166 -19.30 -13.81 8.52
C GLY A 166 -18.28 -14.31 9.55
N PRO A 167 -18.73 -14.92 10.67
CA PRO A 167 -17.84 -15.50 11.69
C PRO A 167 -16.82 -16.49 11.11
N GLU A 168 -17.20 -17.18 10.02
CA GLU A 168 -16.36 -18.12 9.27
C GLU A 168 -15.09 -17.50 8.68
N THR A 169 -15.10 -16.18 8.45
CA THR A 169 -13.96 -15.44 7.88
C THR A 169 -12.83 -15.25 8.90
N LEU A 170 -13.11 -15.39 10.20
CA LEU A 170 -12.09 -15.40 11.25
C LEU A 170 -11.55 -16.80 11.57
N ALA A 171 -12.09 -17.85 10.94
CA ALA A 171 -11.59 -19.21 11.10
C ALA A 171 -10.28 -19.44 10.32
N ASP A 172 -10.01 -18.64 9.29
CA ASP A 172 -8.77 -18.70 8.52
C ASP A 172 -7.70 -17.77 9.16
N PRO A 173 -6.60 -18.30 9.71
CA PRO A 173 -5.49 -17.48 10.21
C PRO A 173 -4.83 -16.62 9.12
N ARG A 174 -5.07 -16.93 7.85
CA ARG A 174 -4.63 -16.19 6.66
C ARG A 174 -5.77 -15.42 6.01
N LEU A 175 -6.69 -14.89 6.82
CA LEU A 175 -7.74 -13.96 6.40
C LEU A 175 -7.32 -13.17 5.14
N ASP A 176 -8.07 -13.35 4.06
CA ASP A 176 -7.81 -12.66 2.81
C ASP A 176 -8.19 -11.18 2.96
N ILE A 177 -7.17 -10.37 3.23
CA ILE A 177 -7.28 -8.91 3.35
C ILE A 177 -7.26 -8.21 2.00
N THR A 178 -7.05 -8.93 0.89
CA THR A 178 -7.07 -8.35 -0.46
C THR A 178 -8.49 -8.21 -1.01
N VAL A 179 -9.50 -8.72 -0.29
CA VAL A 179 -10.89 -8.52 -0.66
C VAL A 179 -11.21 -7.01 -0.65
N PRO A 180 -12.00 -6.54 -1.63
CA PRO A 180 -12.33 -5.11 -1.75
C PRO A 180 -12.88 -4.52 -0.44
N GLY A 181 -12.37 -3.35 -0.06
CA GLY A 181 -12.84 -2.57 1.09
C GLY A 181 -11.96 -2.63 2.35
N PHE A 182 -11.08 -3.62 2.48
CA PHE A 182 -10.12 -3.69 3.60
C PHE A 182 -9.00 -2.65 3.45
N ILE A 183 -8.28 -2.69 2.35
CA ILE A 183 -7.15 -1.79 2.11
C ILE A 183 -7.62 -0.58 1.30
N ARG A 184 -7.58 0.58 1.95
CA ARG A 184 -8.21 1.82 1.51
C ARG A 184 -7.18 2.87 1.08
N ILE A 185 -6.22 2.44 0.27
CA ILE A 185 -5.20 3.33 -0.30
C ILE A 185 -5.74 3.88 -1.63
N PRO A 186 -5.72 5.21 -1.85
CA PRO A 186 -6.19 5.81 -3.09
C PRO A 186 -5.32 5.37 -4.29
N VAL A 187 -5.97 5.26 -5.45
CA VAL A 187 -5.34 4.88 -6.72
C VAL A 187 -5.44 6.03 -7.71
N CYS A 188 -4.32 6.38 -8.35
CA CYS A 188 -4.31 7.32 -9.47
C CYS A 188 -3.17 7.06 -10.43
N SER A 189 -3.24 7.70 -11.60
CA SER A 189 -2.13 7.65 -12.57
C SER A 189 -0.94 8.52 -12.14
N ALA A 190 0.27 8.17 -12.58
CA ALA A 190 1.46 8.97 -12.29
C ALA A 190 1.35 10.43 -12.76
N GLU A 191 0.68 10.69 -13.88
CA GLU A 191 0.45 12.07 -14.37
C GLU A 191 -0.58 12.83 -13.53
N GLU A 192 -1.61 12.14 -13.02
CA GLU A 192 -2.59 12.73 -12.11
C GLU A 192 -1.94 13.11 -10.78
N VAL A 193 -1.12 12.22 -10.19
CA VAL A 193 -0.34 12.54 -9.00
C VAL A 193 0.50 13.79 -9.25
N LYS A 194 1.29 13.80 -10.32
CA LYS A 194 2.15 14.94 -10.67
C LYS A 194 1.36 16.24 -10.81
N LYS A 195 0.20 16.20 -11.45
CA LYS A 195 -0.68 17.35 -11.62
C LYS A 195 -1.25 17.84 -10.28
N ASN A 196 -1.73 16.94 -9.43
CA ASN A 196 -2.34 17.30 -8.14
C ASN A 196 -1.31 17.77 -7.13
N LEU A 197 -0.12 17.15 -7.14
CA LEU A 197 1.05 17.65 -6.44
C LEU A 197 1.36 19.08 -6.93
N ALA A 198 1.39 19.35 -8.24
CA ALA A 198 1.65 20.69 -8.78
C ALA A 198 0.73 21.80 -8.28
N LEU A 199 -0.50 21.46 -7.87
CA LEU A 199 -1.45 22.40 -7.29
C LEU A 199 -1.21 22.62 -5.79
N GLY A 200 -0.48 21.72 -5.13
CA GLY A 200 -0.26 21.66 -3.69
C GLY A 200 -1.49 21.18 -2.92
N ARG A 201 -1.26 20.50 -1.78
CA ARG A 201 -2.32 19.91 -0.95
C ARG A 201 -3.41 20.92 -0.57
N LYS A 202 -3.03 22.16 -0.22
CA LYS A 202 -3.97 23.22 0.18
C LYS A 202 -5.04 23.51 -0.88
N ARG A 203 -4.70 23.35 -2.17
CA ARG A 203 -5.64 23.59 -3.29
C ARG A 203 -6.40 22.34 -3.72
N ALA A 204 -5.88 21.16 -3.40
CA ALA A 204 -6.44 19.87 -3.79
C ALA A 204 -7.15 19.14 -2.63
N ASN A 205 -7.53 19.87 -1.55
CA ASN A 205 -8.05 19.38 -0.27
C ASN A 205 -9.25 18.42 -0.39
N THR A 206 -8.95 17.14 -0.60
CA THR A 206 -9.93 16.04 -0.67
C THR A 206 -9.47 14.88 0.24
N PRO A 207 -10.40 13.99 0.64
CA PRO A 207 -10.04 12.75 1.33
C PRO A 207 -9.16 11.81 0.51
N ASN A 208 -9.13 11.96 -0.81
CA ASN A 208 -8.41 11.06 -1.73
C ASN A 208 -7.04 11.61 -2.18
N TYR A 209 -6.67 12.83 -1.78
CA TYR A 209 -5.43 13.47 -2.22
C TYR A 209 -4.22 12.53 -2.02
N PRO A 210 -3.40 12.28 -3.06
CA PRO A 210 -3.27 13.04 -4.32
C PRO A 210 -4.14 12.54 -5.50
N CYS A 211 -5.08 11.61 -5.30
CA CYS A 211 -5.85 10.95 -6.37
C CYS A 211 -7.32 11.39 -6.43
N ASN A 212 -7.64 12.38 -7.27
CA ASN A 212 -8.92 13.10 -7.25
C ASN A 212 -9.78 12.84 -8.47
#